data_AF-A0A1W9HPB3-F1
#
_entry.id   AF-A0A1W9HPB3-F1
#
_cell.length_a   1.000
_cell.length_b   1.000
_cell.length_c   1.000
_cell.angle_alpha   90.00
_cell.angle_beta   90.00
_cell.angle_gamma   90.00
#
_symmetry.space_group_name_H-M   'P 1'
#
loop_
_entity.id
_entity.type
_entity.pdbx_description
1 polymer ?
#
loop_
_entity_poly.entity_id
_entity_poly.type
_entity_poly.pdbx_seq_one_letter_code
_entity_poly.pdbx_strand_id
1 'polypeptide(L)'
;MEQLTQVLVHFVRDNQHWGPPLVGLLAFCESLAVISLFVPATSILLGIGILAAASNIDLVPVILGGGIGAALGDWLSYWFGYRYGSEVKNMGPFVKRQAILERGEAFFRRWGAGGVFIGRFFGPLRAIVPLLAGMSRMPFWAFQTANWTSAWIWSALLLGGPSLGFSIWR
;
A
#
# COMPACT_ATOMS: atom_id res chain seq x y z
N MET A 1 5.98 13.50 15.48
CA MET A 1 5.77 13.06 14.08
C MET A 1 6.58 13.92 13.10
N GLU A 2 6.52 15.25 13.18
CA GLU A 2 7.30 16.14 12.29
C GLU A 2 8.82 15.96 12.35
N GLN A 3 9.39 15.70 13.54
CA GLN A 3 10.83 15.40 13.69
C GLN A 3 11.25 14.14 12.92
N LEU A 4 10.45 13.07 12.95
CA LEU A 4 10.78 11.83 12.23
C LEU A 4 10.75 12.06 10.71
N THR A 5 9.75 12.80 10.24
CA THR A 5 9.65 13.18 8.83
C THR A 5 10.85 14.02 8.41
N GLN A 6 11.26 15.02 9.20
CA GLN A 6 12.41 15.86 8.86
C GLN A 6 13.74 15.09 8.89
N VAL A 7 13.93 14.19 9.85
CA VAL A 7 15.13 13.34 9.93
C VAL A 7 15.21 12.39 8.73
N LEU A 8 14.11 11.73 8.36
CA LEU A 8 14.06 10.85 7.19
C LEU A 8 14.29 11.63 5.89
N VAL A 9 13.75 12.85 5.79
CA VAL A 9 13.95 13.73 4.64
C VAL A 9 15.41 14.16 4.53
N HIS A 10 16.02 14.63 5.62
CA HIS A 10 17.43 15.01 5.62
C HIS A 10 18.31 13.82 5.25
N PHE A 11 18.00 12.65 5.78
CA PHE A 11 18.72 11.41 5.47
C PHE A 11 18.60 11.04 3.98
N VAL A 12 17.41 11.12 3.39
CA VAL A 12 17.18 10.87 1.96
C VAL A 12 17.90 11.89 1.07
N ARG A 13 17.95 13.16 1.51
CA ARG A 13 18.67 14.23 0.81
C ARG A 13 20.17 13.98 0.80
N ASP A 14 20.74 13.61 1.95
CA ASP A 14 22.18 13.36 2.09
C ASP A 14 22.59 12.00 1.50
N ASN A 15 21.65 11.06 1.34
CA ASN A 15 21.87 9.71 0.84
C ASN A 15 20.90 9.36 -0.29
N GLN A 16 20.99 10.06 -1.42
CA GLN A 16 20.13 9.85 -2.61
C GLN A 16 20.02 8.37 -3.06
N HIS A 17 21.05 7.57 -2.81
CA HIS A 17 21.10 6.14 -3.15
C HIS A 17 20.28 5.25 -2.18
N TRP A 18 20.02 5.69 -0.94
CA TRP A 18 19.19 4.99 0.04
C TRP A 18 17.72 5.42 0.02
N GLY A 19 17.37 6.48 -0.74
CA GLY A 19 16.00 6.96 -0.89
C GLY A 19 15.01 5.89 -1.41
N PRO A 20 15.30 5.20 -2.53
CA PRO A 20 14.43 4.17 -3.08
C PRO A 20 14.13 2.99 -2.13
N PRO A 21 15.12 2.34 -1.48
CA PRO A 21 14.83 1.24 -0.56
C PRO A 21 14.11 1.69 0.71
N LEU A 22 14.38 2.91 1.21
CA LEU A 22 13.66 3.46 2.36
C LEU A 22 12.19 3.70 2.04
N VAL A 23 11.90 4.30 0.88
CA VAL A 23 10.54 4.53 0.38
C VAL A 23 9.82 3.21 0.13
N GLY A 24 10.52 2.22 -0.43
CA GLY A 24 9.99 0.86 -0.57
C GLY A 24 9.65 0.22 0.77
N LEU A 25 10.51 0.35 1.78
CA LEU A 25 10.25 -0.19 3.13
C LEU A 25 9.05 0.50 3.79
N LEU A 26 8.96 1.83 3.68
CA LEU A 26 7.82 2.59 4.21
C LEU A 26 6.52 2.18 3.51
N ALA A 27 6.53 2.09 2.19
CA ALA A 27 5.38 1.66 1.40
C ALA A 27 4.98 0.21 1.70
N PHE A 28 5.95 -0.66 1.97
CA PHE A 28 5.72 -2.03 2.41
C PHE A 28 5.03 -2.10 3.77
N CYS A 29 5.53 -1.36 4.76
CA CYS A 29 4.92 -1.25 6.08
C CYS A 29 3.50 -0.69 6.02
N GLU A 30 3.27 0.29 5.14
CA GLU A 30 1.97 0.93 4.93
C GLU A 30 0.93 0.01 4.28
N SER A 31 1.39 -0.93 3.46
CA SER A 31 0.56 -1.94 2.80
C SER A 31 0.32 -3.18 3.67
N LEU A 32 1.00 -3.29 4.82
CA LEU A 32 0.73 -4.34 5.80
C LEU A 32 -0.43 -3.95 6.69
N ALA A 33 -1.52 -4.74 6.63
CA ALA A 33 -2.78 -4.44 7.31
C ALA A 33 -2.64 -4.16 8.82
N VAL A 34 -1.69 -4.84 9.46
CA VAL A 34 -1.41 -4.71 10.90
C VAL A 34 -0.55 -3.49 11.17
N ILE A 35 0.49 -3.25 10.37
CA ILE A 35 1.48 -2.19 10.61
C ILE A 35 0.92 -0.81 10.24
N SER A 36 0.12 -0.74 9.18
CA SER A 36 -0.53 0.49 8.72
C SER A 36 -1.46 1.13 9.76
N LEU A 37 -1.91 0.36 10.75
CA LEU A 37 -2.76 0.82 11.85
C LEU A 37 -1.96 1.57 12.94
N PHE A 38 -0.65 1.28 13.05
CA PHE A 38 0.24 1.89 14.04
C PHE A 38 1.07 3.04 13.46
N VAL A 39 1.41 2.97 12.16
CA VAL A 39 2.28 3.94 11.50
C VAL A 39 1.56 4.57 10.31
N PRO A 40 1.27 5.88 10.32
CA PRO A 40 0.70 6.58 9.17
C PRO A 40 1.82 6.91 8.17
N ALA A 41 2.31 5.91 7.43
CA ALA A 41 3.42 6.11 6.50
C ALA A 41 3.00 6.89 5.25
N THR A 42 1.71 6.96 4.90
CA THR A 42 1.22 7.82 3.80
C THR A 42 1.62 9.28 4.00
N SER A 43 1.55 9.81 5.23
CA SER A 43 1.97 11.19 5.52
C SER A 43 3.48 11.38 5.32
N ILE A 44 4.28 10.37 5.66
CA ILE A 44 5.74 10.39 5.50
C ILE A 44 6.10 10.32 4.01
N LEU A 45 5.47 9.40 3.26
CA LEU A 45 5.66 9.24 1.82
C LEU A 45 5.28 10.51 1.05
N LEU A 46 4.16 11.15 1.41
CA LEU A 46 3.74 12.42 0.82
C LEU A 46 4.75 13.53 1.11
N GLY A 47 5.28 13.59 2.34
CA GLY A 47 6.37 14.50 2.69
C GLY A 47 7.62 14.27 1.83
N ILE A 48 8.03 13.00 1.67
CA ILE A 48 9.16 12.62 0.82
C ILE A 48 8.92 13.05 -0.64
N GLY A 49 7.73 12.83 -1.19
CA GLY A 49 7.38 13.24 -2.56
C GLY A 49 7.46 14.76 -2.78
N ILE A 50 6.92 15.55 -1.84
CA ILE A 50 7.02 17.02 -1.87
C ILE A 50 8.48 17.48 -1.86
N LEU A 51 9.29 16.89 -1.00
CA LEU A 51 10.69 17.29 -0.82
C LEU A 51 11.57 16.84 -1.98
N ALA A 52 11.34 15.65 -2.52
CA ALA A 52 12.00 15.17 -3.75
C ALA A 52 11.69 16.09 -4.94
N ALA A 53 10.43 16.51 -5.09
CA ALA A 53 10.03 17.49 -6.11
C ALA A 53 10.71 18.86 -5.92
N ALA A 54 10.81 19.35 -4.67
CA ALA A 54 11.46 20.62 -4.36
C ALA A 54 12.99 20.59 -4.52
N SER A 55 13.63 19.43 -4.40
CA SER A 55 15.09 19.25 -4.45
C SER A 55 15.63 18.73 -5.79
N ASN A 56 14.76 18.64 -6.81
CA ASN A 56 15.11 18.19 -8.17
C ASN A 56 15.76 16.79 -8.20
N ILE A 57 15.39 15.94 -7.25
CA ILE A 57 15.83 14.54 -7.18
C ILE A 57 15.07 13.75 -8.24
N ASP A 58 15.75 12.78 -8.87
CA ASP A 58 15.08 11.86 -9.78
C ASP A 58 14.01 11.07 -9.01
N LEU A 59 12.75 11.33 -9.37
CA LEU A 59 11.57 10.73 -8.76
C LEU A 59 11.34 9.31 -9.27
N VAL A 60 11.93 8.91 -10.41
CA VAL A 60 11.69 7.61 -11.03
C VAL A 60 12.13 6.47 -10.09
N PRO A 61 13.35 6.44 -9.53
CA PRO A 61 13.77 5.40 -8.59
C PRO A 61 12.90 5.34 -7.32
N VAL A 62 12.43 6.49 -6.86
CA VAL A 62 11.59 6.62 -5.66
C VAL A 62 10.19 6.05 -5.90
N ILE A 63 9.58 6.35 -7.06
CA ILE A 63 8.31 5.78 -7.50
C ILE A 63 8.43 4.26 -7.71
N LEU A 64 9.53 3.80 -8.31
CA LEU A 64 9.85 2.37 -8.48
C LEU A 64 9.95 1.66 -7.14
N GLY A 65 10.73 2.18 -6.20
CA GLY A 65 10.86 1.63 -4.85
C GLY A 65 9.53 1.58 -4.11
N GLY A 66 8.76 2.66 -4.12
CA GLY A 66 7.45 2.74 -3.47
C GLY A 66 6.42 1.78 -4.06
N GLY A 67 6.40 1.63 -5.39
CA GLY A 67 5.48 0.72 -6.08
C GLY A 67 5.76 -0.74 -5.74
N ILE A 68 7.04 -1.12 -5.79
CA ILE A 68 7.49 -2.47 -5.42
C ILE A 68 7.19 -2.75 -3.94
N GLY A 69 7.56 -1.83 -3.06
CA GLY A 69 7.32 -1.96 -1.61
C GLY A 69 5.85 -2.18 -1.30
N ALA A 70 4.97 -1.36 -1.87
CA ALA A 70 3.55 -1.46 -1.63
C ALA A 70 2.94 -2.74 -2.22
N ALA A 71 3.36 -3.15 -3.43
CA ALA A 71 2.90 -4.39 -4.03
C ALA A 71 3.32 -5.63 -3.20
N LEU A 72 4.53 -5.61 -2.64
CA LEU A 72 5.03 -6.66 -1.75
C LEU A 72 4.28 -6.70 -0.41
N GLY A 73 3.93 -5.54 0.16
CA GLY A 73 3.16 -5.47 1.40
C GLY A 73 1.74 -6.02 1.22
N ASP A 74 1.09 -5.67 0.12
CA ASP A 74 -0.24 -6.20 -0.23
C ASP A 74 -0.18 -7.70 -0.53
N TRP A 75 0.88 -8.17 -1.20
CA TRP A 75 1.10 -9.60 -1.44
C TRP A 75 1.26 -10.36 -0.12
N LEU A 76 2.04 -9.84 0.82
CA LEU A 76 2.21 -10.47 2.13
C LEU A 76 0.91 -10.48 2.93
N SER A 77 0.12 -9.40 2.88
CA SER A 77 -1.22 -9.33 3.48
C SER A 77 -2.18 -10.35 2.86
N TYR A 78 -2.19 -10.49 1.54
CA TYR A 78 -2.96 -11.52 0.83
C TYR A 78 -2.51 -12.94 1.23
N TRP A 79 -1.20 -13.18 1.27
CA TRP A 79 -0.66 -14.49 1.64
C TRP A 79 -1.02 -14.86 3.07
N PHE A 80 -0.95 -13.90 4.00
CA PHE A 80 -1.43 -14.07 5.37
C PHE A 80 -2.92 -14.44 5.41
N GLY A 81 -3.75 -13.71 4.67
CA GLY A 81 -5.18 -14.00 4.56
C GLY A 81 -5.46 -15.38 3.96
N TYR A 82 -4.69 -15.79 2.96
CA TYR A 82 -4.83 -17.08 2.29
C TYR A 82 -4.40 -18.26 3.16
N ARG A 83 -3.26 -18.12 3.86
CA ARG A 83 -2.66 -19.17 4.67
C ARG A 83 -3.36 -19.35 6.02
N TYR A 84 -3.61 -18.25 6.72
CA TYR A 84 -4.19 -18.28 8.07
C TYR A 84 -5.71 -18.09 8.07
N GLY A 85 -6.31 -17.63 6.97
CA GLY A 85 -7.76 -17.42 6.89
C GLY A 85 -8.61 -18.68 7.15
N SER A 86 -8.11 -19.87 6.81
CA SER A 86 -8.79 -21.14 7.10
C SER A 86 -8.69 -21.58 8.56
N GLU A 87 -7.56 -21.32 9.24
CA GLU A 87 -7.41 -21.63 10.67
C GLU A 87 -8.21 -20.64 11.52
N VAL A 88 -8.24 -19.36 11.12
CA VAL A 88 -9.00 -18.31 11.77
C VAL A 88 -10.52 -18.51 11.62
N LYS A 89 -11.01 -19.08 10.50
CA LYS A 89 -12.43 -19.43 10.31
C LYS A 89 -12.95 -20.45 11.35
N ASN A 90 -12.07 -21.25 11.97
CA ASN A 90 -12.42 -22.29 12.94
C ASN A 90 -12.16 -21.90 14.41
N MET A 91 -11.59 -20.72 14.68
CA MET A 91 -11.40 -20.22 16.05
C MET A 91 -12.61 -19.38 16.51
N GLY A 92 -13.15 -19.71 17.69
CA GLY A 92 -14.43 -19.22 18.24
C GLY A 92 -14.76 -17.71 18.15
N PRO A 93 -13.82 -16.74 18.24
CA PRO A 93 -14.15 -15.32 18.08
C PRO A 93 -14.52 -14.90 16.64
N PHE A 94 -14.11 -15.66 15.62
CA PHE A 94 -14.34 -15.31 14.21
C PHE A 94 -15.61 -15.94 13.61
N VAL A 95 -16.26 -16.88 14.30
CA VAL A 95 -17.62 -17.34 13.98
C VAL A 95 -18.59 -16.15 13.98
N LYS A 96 -18.41 -15.18 14.88
CA LYS A 96 -19.18 -13.92 14.90
C LYS A 96 -18.87 -12.95 13.75
N ARG A 97 -17.79 -13.17 12.98
CA ARG A 97 -17.37 -12.32 11.85
C ARG A 97 -17.57 -12.99 10.49
N GLN A 98 -18.32 -14.10 10.42
CA GLN A 98 -18.76 -14.71 9.15
C GLN A 98 -19.38 -13.68 8.20
N ALA A 99 -20.19 -12.75 8.71
CA ALA A 99 -20.81 -11.69 7.90
C ALA A 99 -19.79 -10.79 7.17
N ILE A 100 -18.59 -10.56 7.74
CA ILE A 100 -17.52 -9.78 7.08
C ILE A 100 -16.88 -10.61 5.96
N LEU A 101 -16.70 -11.92 6.19
CA LEU A 101 -16.15 -12.84 5.20
C LEU A 101 -17.12 -13.07 4.03
N GLU A 102 -18.40 -13.26 4.30
CA GLU A 102 -19.45 -13.38 3.30
C GLU A 102 -19.61 -12.10 2.49
N ARG A 103 -19.52 -10.92 3.13
CA ARG A 103 -19.50 -9.62 2.42
C ARG A 103 -18.26 -9.47 1.56
N GLY A 104 -17.10 -9.89 2.06
CA GLY A 104 -15.85 -9.91 1.29
C GLY A 104 -15.96 -10.82 0.07
N GLU A 105 -16.43 -12.06 0.25
CA GLU A 105 -16.68 -13.01 -0.85
C GLU A 105 -17.71 -12.46 -1.85
N ALA A 106 -18.83 -11.89 -1.39
CA ALA A 106 -19.83 -11.29 -2.27
C ALA A 106 -19.27 -10.08 -3.05
N PHE A 107 -18.42 -9.26 -2.40
CA PHE A 107 -17.74 -8.14 -3.04
C PHE A 107 -16.76 -8.61 -4.12
N PHE A 108 -15.89 -9.57 -3.81
CA PHE A 108 -14.94 -10.12 -4.79
C PHE A 108 -15.64 -10.96 -5.86
N ARG A 109 -16.76 -11.62 -5.57
CA ARG A 109 -17.56 -12.32 -6.59
C ARG A 109 -18.20 -11.35 -7.58
N ARG A 110 -18.56 -10.13 -7.12
CA ARG A 110 -19.18 -9.10 -7.96
C ARG A 110 -18.16 -8.24 -8.72
N TRP A 111 -17.04 -7.91 -8.10
CA TRP A 111 -16.06 -6.94 -8.63
C TRP A 111 -14.70 -7.54 -8.99
N GLY A 112 -14.39 -8.75 -8.49
CA GLY A 112 -13.15 -9.47 -8.79
C GLY A 112 -11.89 -8.63 -8.59
N ALA A 113 -11.00 -8.68 -9.58
CA ALA A 113 -9.76 -7.91 -9.64
C ALA A 113 -10.01 -6.38 -9.60
N GLY A 114 -11.11 -5.91 -10.21
CA GLY A 114 -11.48 -4.49 -10.18
C GLY A 114 -11.81 -3.99 -8.77
N GLY A 115 -12.39 -4.85 -7.93
CA GLY A 115 -12.66 -4.54 -6.52
C GLY A 115 -11.38 -4.35 -5.70
N VAL A 116 -10.35 -5.15 -5.99
CA VAL A 116 -9.01 -4.99 -5.38
C VAL A 116 -8.39 -3.67 -5.80
N PHE A 117 -8.44 -3.38 -7.10
CA PHE A 117 -7.89 -2.15 -7.67
C PHE A 117 -8.54 -0.90 -7.05
N ILE A 118 -9.87 -0.81 -7.07
CA ILE A 118 -10.60 0.35 -6.56
C ILE A 118 -10.49 0.43 -5.03
N GLY A 119 -10.54 -0.71 -4.34
CA GLY A 119 -10.43 -0.78 -2.89
C GLY A 119 -9.13 -0.19 -2.34
N ARG A 120 -8.04 -0.25 -3.13
CA ARG A 120 -6.74 0.33 -2.76
C ARG A 120 -6.75 1.86 -2.67
N PHE A 121 -7.61 2.54 -3.43
CA PHE A 121 -7.74 4.01 -3.39
C PHE A 121 -8.63 4.50 -2.24
N PHE A 122 -9.37 3.61 -1.59
CA PHE A 122 -10.13 3.92 -0.39
C PHE A 122 -9.28 3.65 0.86
N GLY A 123 -8.81 4.73 1.51
CA GLY A 123 -7.81 4.68 2.60
C GLY A 123 -8.00 3.56 3.64
N PRO A 124 -9.17 3.43 4.30
CA PRO A 124 -9.39 2.36 5.28
C PRO A 124 -9.49 0.95 4.67
N LEU A 125 -10.00 0.85 3.43
CA LEU A 125 -10.20 -0.41 2.74
C LEU A 125 -8.89 -0.96 2.17
N ARG A 126 -7.92 -0.10 1.82
CA ARG A 126 -6.60 -0.46 1.30
C ARG A 126 -5.93 -1.58 2.09
N ALA A 127 -5.86 -1.44 3.41
CA ALA A 127 -5.21 -2.39 4.30
C ALA A 127 -5.98 -3.72 4.39
N ILE A 128 -7.31 -3.65 4.29
CA ILE A 128 -8.21 -4.77 4.58
C ILE A 128 -8.48 -5.61 3.31
N VAL A 129 -8.48 -4.98 2.14
CA VAL A 129 -8.82 -5.61 0.85
C VAL A 129 -7.88 -6.76 0.48
N PRO A 130 -6.54 -6.63 0.54
CA PRO A 130 -5.62 -7.74 0.27
C PRO A 130 -5.85 -8.92 1.22
N LEU A 131 -6.05 -8.62 2.50
CA LEU A 131 -6.29 -9.62 3.53
C LEU A 131 -7.60 -10.38 3.26
N LEU A 132 -8.70 -9.68 2.99
CA LEU A 132 -9.99 -10.29 2.66
C LEU A 132 -9.91 -11.11 1.37
N ALA A 133 -9.21 -10.60 0.34
CA ALA A 133 -9.02 -11.34 -0.92
C ALA A 133 -8.30 -12.68 -0.68
N GLY A 134 -7.30 -12.70 0.21
CA GLY A 134 -6.64 -13.92 0.65
C GLY A 134 -7.59 -14.87 1.38
N MET A 135 -8.33 -14.36 2.37
CA MET A 135 -9.28 -15.15 3.17
C MET A 135 -10.43 -15.75 2.33
N SER A 136 -10.84 -15.05 1.27
CA SER A 136 -11.84 -15.50 0.29
C SER A 136 -11.28 -16.45 -0.77
N ARG A 137 -9.99 -16.82 -0.70
CA ARG A 137 -9.29 -17.66 -1.68
C ARG A 137 -9.43 -17.17 -3.13
N MET A 138 -9.38 -15.85 -3.33
CA MET A 138 -9.38 -15.26 -4.67
C MET A 138 -8.19 -15.81 -5.49
N PRO A 139 -8.33 -16.06 -6.80
CA PRO A 139 -7.23 -16.56 -7.63
C PRO A 139 -5.99 -15.66 -7.56
N PHE A 140 -4.83 -16.26 -7.29
CA PHE A 140 -3.57 -15.56 -7.07
C PHE A 140 -3.22 -14.56 -8.18
N TRP A 141 -3.33 -14.99 -9.45
CA TRP A 141 -3.01 -14.14 -10.58
C TRP A 141 -3.98 -12.97 -10.77
N ALA A 142 -5.27 -13.16 -10.48
CA ALA A 142 -6.26 -12.09 -10.56
C ALA A 142 -6.02 -11.02 -9.47
N PHE A 143 -5.57 -11.44 -8.28
CA PHE A 143 -5.17 -10.52 -7.23
C PHE A 143 -3.88 -9.78 -7.61
N GLN A 144 -2.85 -10.50 -8.06
CA GLN A 144 -1.55 -9.90 -8.32
C GLN A 144 -1.57 -8.90 -9.49
N THR A 145 -2.32 -9.16 -10.56
CA THR A 145 -2.44 -8.20 -11.66
C THR A 145 -3.08 -6.88 -11.18
N ALA A 146 -4.15 -6.96 -10.38
CA ALA A 146 -4.77 -5.78 -9.76
C ALA A 146 -3.86 -5.09 -8.75
N ASN A 147 -3.18 -5.86 -7.90
CA ASN A 147 -2.26 -5.35 -6.88
C ASN A 147 -1.11 -4.56 -7.52
N TRP A 148 -0.38 -5.18 -8.45
CA TRP A 148 0.75 -4.53 -9.09
C TRP A 148 0.32 -3.28 -9.87
N THR A 149 -0.72 -3.38 -10.70
CA THR A 149 -1.21 -2.21 -11.48
C THR A 149 -1.65 -1.07 -10.58
N SER A 150 -2.40 -1.35 -9.52
CA SER A 150 -2.86 -0.34 -8.57
C SER A 150 -1.73 0.23 -7.69
N ALA A 151 -0.73 -0.59 -7.32
CA ALA A 151 0.45 -0.15 -6.57
C ALA A 151 1.31 0.82 -7.37
N TRP A 152 1.51 0.54 -8.66
CA TRP A 152 2.23 1.42 -9.58
C TRP A 152 1.57 2.79 -9.72
N ILE A 153 0.26 2.79 -10.00
CA ILE A 153 -0.53 4.02 -10.16
C ILE A 153 -0.54 4.81 -8.85
N TRP A 154 -0.74 4.13 -7.71
CA TRP A 154 -0.75 4.76 -6.41
C TRP A 154 0.62 5.40 -6.06
N SER A 155 1.72 4.68 -6.31
CA SER A 155 3.08 5.18 -6.07
C SER A 155 3.36 6.41 -6.94
N ALA A 156 3.00 6.35 -8.22
CA ALA A 156 3.17 7.47 -9.15
C ALA A 156 2.33 8.69 -8.73
N LEU A 157 1.08 8.50 -8.29
CA LEU A 157 0.23 9.59 -7.82
C LEU A 157 0.71 10.19 -6.50
N LEU A 158 1.11 9.37 -5.53
CA LEU A 158 1.49 9.85 -4.21
C LEU A 158 2.86 10.54 -4.23
N LEU A 159 3.84 9.96 -4.91
CA LEU A 159 5.22 10.44 -4.93
C LEU A 159 5.47 11.40 -6.09
N GLY A 160 4.86 11.16 -7.25
CA GLY A 160 4.97 12.03 -8.43
C GLY A 160 3.94 13.16 -8.47
N GLY A 161 2.75 12.98 -7.89
CA GLY A 161 1.71 14.02 -7.83
C GLY A 161 2.17 15.38 -7.29
N PRO A 162 3.00 15.45 -6.24
CA PRO A 162 3.58 16.71 -5.77
C PRO A 162 4.36 17.48 -6.85
N SER A 163 5.10 16.80 -7.73
CA SER A 163 5.83 17.47 -8.83
C SER A 163 4.90 18.12 -9.86
N LEU A 164 3.74 17.51 -10.14
CA LEU A 164 2.72 18.08 -11.02
C LEU A 164 2.09 19.32 -10.39
N GLY A 165 1.83 19.30 -9.08
CA GLY A 165 1.32 20.46 -8.33
C GLY A 165 2.27 21.67 -8.36
N PHE A 166 3.58 21.43 -8.23
CA PHE A 166 4.58 22.49 -8.33
C PHE A 166 4.68 23.12 -9.73
N SER A 167 4.44 22.34 -10.79
CA SER A 167 4.47 22.86 -12.17
C SER A 167 3.28 23.76 -12.51
N ILE A 168 2.17 23.66 -11.78
CA ILE A 168 0.95 24.46 -12.02
C ILE A 168 1.02 25.82 -11.32
N TRP A 169 1.88 25.96 -10.30
CA TRP A 169 2.08 27.17 -9.51
C TRP A 169 3.29 28.01 -9.94
N ARG A 170 3.91 27.68 -11.07
CA ARG A 170 5.04 28.40 -11.67
C ARG A 170 4.58 29.18 -12.90
#